data_AF-A0A094I7V6-F1
#
_entry.id   AF-A0A094I7V6-F1
#
_cell.length_a   1.000
_cell.length_b   1.000
_cell.length_c   1.000
_cell.angle_alpha   90.00
_cell.angle_beta   90.00
_cell.angle_gamma   90.00
#
_symmetry.space_group_name_H-M   'P 1'
#
loop_
_entity.id
_entity.type
_entity.pdbx_description
1 polymer ?
#
loop_
_entity_poly.entity_id
_entity_poly.type
_entity_poly.pdbx_seq_one_letter_code
_entity_poly.pdbx_strand_id
1 'polypeptide(L)'
;MEEAFRAAEDRERREIKEFEESREPNPWLRRVGWAVHLARLDRDDIREMVEPADDEEPELQILCKAFDWMIQNAQHTTVQEVVGQAALFEVNKKEANKETQMPFDSWMDITTVQSYTHVWRQILCYIVRAEEEEPIHWPAYKLTPRQEISIQILRESIREFQAWKHAEDAERDGSNGEEEEDKEGEWEESDEEIKRMKKVQRDVLQFCIDLLDHPLQDREYESAMISGLVVLGLRDDEGWLDAEDYTPKYSAAIKLARLMVVQEAYERKEEAMELLQERYSTQQQGISQDKSRWETSSYYHLISRMVKKFMTMSPGDRDPTPMQWIFQARLYGFKIRYTTTAEGCIQ
;
A
#
# COMPACT_ATOMS: atom_id res chain seq x y z
N MET A 1 -45.35 -6.45 5.99
CA MET A 1 -44.79 -7.68 6.67
C MET A 1 -44.03 -8.56 5.65
N GLU A 2 -44.34 -8.51 4.32
CA GLU A 2 -43.68 -9.19 3.19
C GLU A 2 -42.45 -8.41 2.73
N GLU A 3 -42.44 -7.12 2.88
CA GLU A 3 -41.28 -6.27 2.55
C GLU A 3 -40.22 -6.32 3.65
N ALA A 4 -40.64 -6.46 4.87
CA ALA A 4 -39.70 -6.61 6.01
C ALA A 4 -39.07 -8.01 6.04
N PHE A 5 -39.78 -9.03 5.63
CA PHE A 5 -39.25 -10.41 5.52
C PHE A 5 -38.29 -10.53 4.33
N ARG A 6 -38.59 -9.86 3.21
CA ARG A 6 -37.67 -9.86 2.05
C ARG A 6 -36.39 -9.06 2.37
N ALA A 7 -36.55 -7.99 3.08
CA ALA A 7 -35.39 -7.19 3.51
C ALA A 7 -34.51 -7.97 4.50
N ALA A 8 -35.13 -8.73 5.35
CA ALA A 8 -34.36 -9.55 6.32
C ALA A 8 -33.69 -10.73 5.61
N GLU A 9 -34.32 -11.28 4.62
CA GLU A 9 -33.71 -12.39 3.84
C GLU A 9 -32.56 -11.87 2.98
N ASP A 10 -32.74 -10.72 2.40
CA ASP A 10 -31.66 -10.09 1.63
C ASP A 10 -30.46 -9.73 2.52
N ARG A 11 -30.75 -9.28 3.69
CA ARG A 11 -29.67 -8.98 4.64
C ARG A 11 -28.91 -10.25 5.06
N GLU A 12 -29.67 -11.30 5.28
CA GLU A 12 -29.02 -12.57 5.64
C GLU A 12 -28.17 -13.10 4.46
N ARG A 13 -28.64 -12.87 3.24
CA ARG A 13 -27.87 -13.34 2.06
C ARG A 13 -26.58 -12.52 1.89
N ARG A 14 -26.57 -11.31 2.29
CA ARG A 14 -25.42 -10.41 2.07
C ARG A 14 -24.40 -10.55 3.20
N GLU A 15 -24.86 -11.21 4.26
CA GLU A 15 -23.94 -11.42 5.40
C GLU A 15 -22.92 -12.53 5.08
N ILE A 16 -21.68 -12.19 5.38
CA ILE A 16 -20.64 -13.21 5.15
C ILE A 16 -20.69 -14.29 6.23
N LYS A 17 -20.84 -15.52 5.74
CA LYS A 17 -21.00 -16.62 6.72
C LYS A 17 -19.63 -17.23 7.06
N GLU A 18 -19.69 -17.60 8.39
CA GLU A 18 -18.45 -18.29 8.82
C GLU A 18 -18.36 -19.69 8.17
N PHE A 19 -17.21 -19.94 7.73
CA PHE A 19 -16.87 -21.25 7.14
C PHE A 19 -17.65 -22.37 7.83
N GLU A 20 -18.56 -23.17 7.02
CA GLU A 20 -19.10 -24.46 7.53
C GLU A 20 -18.30 -25.63 6.94
N GLU A 21 -17.39 -26.19 7.78
CA GLU A 21 -16.43 -27.30 7.57
C GLU A 21 -17.06 -28.45 6.78
N SER A 22 -18.36 -28.54 6.62
CA SER A 22 -19.01 -29.75 6.05
C SER A 22 -19.45 -29.49 4.61
N ARG A 23 -19.17 -28.26 3.89
CA ARG A 23 -19.83 -28.02 2.60
C ARG A 23 -18.82 -27.45 1.60
N GLU A 24 -17.32 -27.33 1.85
CA GLU A 24 -16.45 -27.00 0.70
C GLU A 24 -14.98 -27.14 1.13
N PRO A 25 -14.19 -28.16 0.79
CA PRO A 25 -12.80 -28.56 1.05
C PRO A 25 -11.80 -27.54 0.51
N ASN A 26 -11.98 -26.07 0.58
CA ASN A 26 -10.93 -25.27 -0.10
C ASN A 26 -9.74 -25.01 0.83
N PRO A 27 -8.69 -25.82 0.75
CA PRO A 27 -7.46 -25.74 1.57
C PRO A 27 -6.90 -24.32 1.60
N TRP A 28 -7.17 -23.52 0.59
CA TRP A 28 -6.70 -22.11 0.55
C TRP A 28 -7.45 -21.26 1.57
N LEU A 29 -8.74 -21.32 1.59
CA LEU A 29 -9.52 -20.47 2.52
C LEU A 29 -9.35 -20.93 3.97
N ARG A 30 -8.99 -22.25 4.08
CA ARG A 30 -8.69 -22.73 5.46
C ARG A 30 -7.38 -22.15 5.98
N ARG A 31 -6.49 -22.08 5.06
CA ARG A 31 -5.17 -21.59 5.50
C ARG A 31 -5.21 -20.08 5.78
N VAL A 32 -5.97 -19.38 4.93
CA VAL A 32 -5.81 -17.91 5.02
C VAL A 32 -6.86 -17.36 5.99
N GLY A 33 -7.92 -18.09 6.29
CA GLY A 33 -8.89 -17.73 7.34
C GLY A 33 -9.70 -16.50 6.98
N TRP A 34 -9.93 -16.20 5.71
CA TRP A 34 -10.62 -14.96 5.28
C TRP A 34 -12.06 -14.96 5.76
N ALA A 35 -12.74 -16.15 5.72
CA ALA A 35 -14.18 -16.19 6.04
C ALA A 35 -14.41 -15.91 7.54
N VAL A 36 -13.43 -16.36 8.26
CA VAL A 36 -13.60 -16.14 9.71
C VAL A 36 -13.39 -14.66 10.04
N HIS A 37 -12.47 -14.09 9.42
CA HIS A 37 -12.16 -12.67 9.71
C HIS A 37 -13.31 -11.76 9.29
N LEU A 38 -14.05 -12.10 8.22
CA LEU A 38 -15.07 -11.14 7.74
C LEU A 38 -16.46 -11.65 8.09
N ALA A 39 -16.48 -12.58 9.01
CA ALA A 39 -17.78 -13.20 9.31
C ALA A 39 -18.72 -12.17 9.94
N ARG A 40 -19.99 -12.17 9.40
CA ARG A 40 -21.11 -11.42 9.98
C ARG A 40 -21.13 -9.99 9.41
N LEU A 41 -20.11 -9.73 8.63
CA LEU A 41 -20.18 -8.41 7.98
C LEU A 41 -20.97 -8.50 6.68
N ASP A 42 -21.47 -7.26 6.33
CA ASP A 42 -22.23 -7.24 5.06
C ASP A 42 -21.26 -7.19 3.85
N ARG A 43 -21.48 -8.08 2.97
CA ARG A 43 -20.55 -8.28 1.84
C ARG A 43 -20.53 -7.03 0.95
N ASP A 44 -21.63 -6.56 0.62
CA ASP A 44 -21.66 -5.38 -0.29
C ASP A 44 -21.04 -4.16 0.38
N ASP A 45 -21.29 -4.07 1.62
CA ASP A 45 -20.71 -2.90 2.32
C ASP A 45 -19.18 -2.97 2.33
N ILE A 46 -18.66 -4.17 2.56
CA ILE A 46 -17.19 -4.26 2.68
C ILE A 46 -16.56 -4.14 1.29
N ARG A 47 -17.25 -4.59 0.33
CA ARG A 47 -16.67 -4.48 -1.03
C ARG A 47 -16.64 -3.01 -1.48
N GLU A 48 -17.63 -2.32 -1.10
CA GLU A 48 -17.65 -0.89 -1.45
C GLU A 48 -16.43 -0.16 -0.90
N MET A 49 -15.79 -0.69 0.02
CA MET A 49 -14.69 0.02 0.69
C MET A 49 -13.41 -0.03 -0.17
N VAL A 50 -13.39 -0.96 -1.02
CA VAL A 50 -12.11 -1.08 -1.77
C VAL A 50 -12.34 -0.58 -3.20
N GLU A 51 -13.56 -0.05 -3.43
CA GLU A 51 -13.82 0.48 -4.78
C GLU A 51 -13.02 1.78 -5.02
N PRO A 52 -12.78 2.01 -6.30
CA PRO A 52 -12.03 3.24 -6.61
C PRO A 52 -12.76 4.50 -6.12
N ALA A 53 -11.87 5.44 -5.81
CA ALA A 53 -12.47 6.72 -5.33
C ALA A 53 -13.32 7.34 -6.44
N ASP A 54 -14.52 7.86 -5.94
CA ASP A 54 -15.38 8.53 -6.96
C ASP A 54 -15.30 10.05 -6.81
N ASP A 55 -16.09 10.75 -7.65
CA ASP A 55 -15.98 12.24 -7.72
C ASP A 55 -16.45 12.87 -6.41
N GLU A 56 -17.11 12.11 -5.61
CA GLU A 56 -17.58 12.68 -4.32
C GLU A 56 -16.53 12.50 -3.22
N GLU A 57 -15.45 11.89 -3.60
CA GLU A 57 -14.38 11.66 -2.59
C GLU A 57 -13.09 12.30 -3.09
N PRO A 58 -12.98 13.63 -3.12
CA PRO A 58 -11.81 14.31 -3.67
C PRO A 58 -10.54 14.02 -2.85
N GLU A 59 -10.71 13.85 -1.55
CA GLU A 59 -9.50 13.57 -0.75
C GLU A 59 -8.91 12.20 -1.11
N LEU A 60 -9.81 11.21 -1.32
CA LEU A 60 -9.28 9.89 -1.70
C LEU A 60 -8.66 9.93 -3.10
N GLN A 61 -9.20 10.80 -4.01
CA GLN A 61 -8.58 10.91 -5.35
C GLN A 61 -7.17 11.49 -5.25
N ILE A 62 -7.07 12.47 -4.35
CA ILE A 62 -5.71 13.05 -4.15
C ILE A 62 -4.77 11.99 -3.58
N LEU A 63 -5.30 11.22 -2.64
CA LEU A 63 -4.45 10.17 -2.06
C LEU A 63 -3.99 9.19 -3.15
N CYS A 64 -4.95 8.73 -3.97
CA CYS A 64 -4.61 7.71 -5.00
C CYS A 64 -3.64 8.32 -6.04
N LYS A 65 -3.91 9.54 -6.36
CA LYS A 65 -2.99 10.20 -7.31
C LYS A 65 -1.58 10.35 -6.70
N ALA A 66 -1.53 10.84 -5.50
CA ALA A 66 -0.21 10.96 -4.84
C ALA A 66 0.52 9.61 -4.79
N PHE A 67 -0.23 8.58 -4.49
CA PHE A 67 0.42 7.26 -4.41
C PHE A 67 0.93 6.84 -5.80
N ASP A 68 0.17 7.06 -6.85
CA ASP A 68 0.62 6.66 -8.19
C ASP A 68 1.90 7.42 -8.59
N TRP A 69 1.85 8.69 -8.32
CA TRP A 69 3.03 9.49 -8.70
C TRP A 69 4.27 9.06 -7.91
N MET A 70 3.99 8.75 -6.59
CA MET A 70 5.14 8.32 -5.76
C MET A 70 5.75 7.02 -6.32
N ILE A 71 4.93 6.09 -6.79
CA ILE A 71 5.46 4.80 -7.29
C ILE A 71 6.14 5.03 -8.64
N GLN A 72 5.56 5.88 -9.44
CA GLN A 72 6.21 6.15 -10.74
C GLN A 72 7.58 6.80 -10.54
N ASN A 73 7.64 7.75 -9.60
CA ASN A 73 8.95 8.38 -9.31
C ASN A 73 9.95 7.37 -8.75
N ALA A 74 9.44 6.48 -7.91
CA ALA A 74 10.36 5.52 -7.28
C ALA A 74 10.94 4.56 -8.33
N GLN A 75 10.15 4.13 -9.27
CA GLN A 75 10.64 3.12 -10.23
C GLN A 75 11.65 3.76 -11.20
N HIS A 76 11.44 5.13 -11.62
CA HIS A 76 12.27 5.69 -12.72
C HIS A 76 13.49 6.41 -12.16
N THR A 77 13.35 6.96 -11.01
CA THR A 77 14.44 7.86 -10.60
C THR A 77 15.22 7.26 -9.42
N THR A 78 14.57 6.69 -8.48
CA THR A 78 15.28 6.28 -7.25
C THR A 78 16.00 4.95 -7.48
N VAL A 79 15.39 4.03 -8.16
CA VAL A 79 16.01 2.68 -8.22
C VAL A 79 16.99 2.65 -9.39
N GLN A 80 16.78 3.36 -10.46
CA GLN A 80 17.64 3.15 -11.65
C GLN A 80 18.84 4.10 -11.61
N GLU A 81 18.70 5.21 -10.93
CA GLU A 81 19.80 6.19 -11.14
C GLU A 81 20.57 6.42 -9.85
N VAL A 82 20.01 5.78 -8.72
CA VAL A 82 20.62 6.33 -7.47
C VAL A 82 21.09 5.16 -6.61
N VAL A 83 20.41 3.95 -6.60
CA VAL A 83 20.70 2.95 -5.55
C VAL A 83 21.71 1.94 -6.13
N GLY A 84 22.73 1.63 -5.28
CA GLY A 84 23.79 0.67 -5.69
C GLY A 84 23.27 -0.77 -5.72
N GLN A 85 24.09 -1.76 -6.33
CA GLN A 85 23.70 -3.18 -6.51
C GLN A 85 23.54 -3.88 -5.15
N ALA A 86 24.39 -3.52 -4.27
CA ALA A 86 24.27 -4.19 -2.95
C ALA A 86 22.93 -3.89 -2.29
N ALA A 87 22.51 -2.66 -2.40
CA ALA A 87 21.19 -2.29 -1.81
C ALA A 87 20.05 -3.02 -2.52
N LEU A 88 20.23 -3.20 -3.83
CA LEU A 88 19.14 -3.88 -4.58
C LEU A 88 19.08 -5.36 -4.21
N PHE A 89 20.22 -5.97 -3.95
CA PHE A 89 20.19 -7.37 -3.47
C PHE A 89 19.56 -7.46 -2.08
N GLU A 90 19.90 -6.40 -1.40
CA GLU A 90 19.38 -6.45 -0.02
C GLU A 90 17.85 -6.33 -0.01
N VAL A 91 17.28 -5.45 -0.75
CA VAL A 91 15.81 -5.23 -0.70
C VAL A 91 15.09 -6.46 -1.25
N ASN A 92 15.82 -7.25 -2.08
CA ASN A 92 15.16 -8.43 -2.69
C ASN A 92 15.29 -9.65 -1.77
N LYS A 93 15.70 -9.46 -0.60
CA LYS A 93 15.90 -10.61 0.30
C LYS A 93 14.54 -11.07 0.86
N LYS A 94 14.36 -12.42 0.85
CA LYS A 94 13.11 -12.98 1.43
C LYS A 94 13.41 -13.59 2.81
N GLU A 95 14.61 -14.16 2.91
CA GLU A 95 15.04 -14.74 4.20
C GLU A 95 16.28 -14.01 4.72
N ALA A 96 16.25 -13.79 6.03
CA ALA A 96 17.32 -12.95 6.63
C ALA A 96 18.68 -13.66 6.52
N ASN A 97 18.68 -14.97 6.50
CA ASN A 97 20.00 -15.65 6.56
C ASN A 97 20.35 -16.26 5.21
N LYS A 98 19.58 -15.90 4.21
CA LYS A 98 19.90 -16.46 2.87
C LYS A 98 20.11 -15.32 1.87
N GLU A 99 21.31 -15.60 1.09
CA GLU A 99 21.58 -14.55 0.09
C GLU A 99 20.66 -14.71 -1.13
N THR A 100 20.30 -13.52 -1.68
CA THR A 100 19.47 -13.55 -2.92
C THR A 100 20.39 -13.64 -4.15
N GLN A 101 19.82 -14.36 -5.16
CA GLN A 101 20.67 -14.61 -6.34
C GLN A 101 20.49 -13.50 -7.38
N MET A 102 19.35 -12.67 -7.15
CA MET A 102 19.14 -11.59 -8.14
C MET A 102 18.79 -10.27 -7.43
N PRO A 103 19.30 -9.23 -8.10
CA PRO A 103 18.94 -7.93 -7.52
C PRO A 103 17.47 -7.57 -7.77
N PHE A 104 16.96 -6.72 -6.94
CA PHE A 104 15.57 -6.26 -7.14
C PHE A 104 15.45 -5.49 -8.46
N ASP A 105 14.45 -5.95 -9.21
CA ASP A 105 14.17 -5.25 -10.48
C ASP A 105 12.94 -4.34 -10.32
N SER A 106 13.29 -3.08 -10.45
CA SER A 106 12.18 -2.10 -10.18
C SER A 106 11.38 -1.84 -11.45
N TRP A 107 11.87 -2.29 -12.57
CA TRP A 107 11.17 -1.95 -13.83
C TRP A 107 9.89 -2.80 -13.97
N MET A 108 8.83 -2.05 -14.22
CA MET A 108 7.53 -2.69 -14.55
C MET A 108 6.92 -1.97 -15.77
N ASP A 109 6.36 -2.82 -16.66
CA ASP A 109 5.67 -2.12 -17.79
C ASP A 109 4.41 -1.40 -17.29
N ILE A 110 3.87 -0.57 -18.13
CA ILE A 110 2.80 0.38 -17.71
C ILE A 110 1.56 -0.41 -17.24
N THR A 111 1.30 -1.51 -17.89
CA THR A 111 0.09 -2.27 -17.49
C THR A 111 0.31 -2.92 -16.12
N THR A 112 1.55 -3.34 -15.86
CA THR A 112 1.81 -3.99 -14.56
C THR A 112 1.77 -2.95 -13.43
N VAL A 113 2.32 -1.83 -13.74
CA VAL A 113 2.33 -0.81 -12.67
C VAL A 113 0.89 -0.41 -12.35
N GLN A 114 0.06 -0.33 -13.35
CA GLN A 114 -1.35 0.06 -13.09
C GLN A 114 -2.07 -1.01 -12.28
N SER A 115 -1.82 -2.23 -12.67
CA SER A 115 -2.48 -3.31 -11.91
C SER A 115 -1.97 -3.38 -10.46
N TYR A 116 -0.67 -3.22 -10.33
CA TYR A 116 -0.10 -3.34 -8.96
C TYR A 116 -0.54 -2.15 -8.09
N THR A 117 -0.50 -0.94 -8.72
CA THR A 117 -0.91 0.22 -7.89
C THR A 117 -2.40 0.14 -7.56
N HIS A 118 -3.12 -0.49 -8.48
CA HIS A 118 -4.56 -0.63 -8.18
C HIS A 118 -4.78 -1.44 -6.91
N VAL A 119 -4.03 -2.47 -6.68
CA VAL A 119 -4.18 -3.27 -5.45
C VAL A 119 -3.88 -2.42 -4.21
N TRP A 120 -2.84 -1.68 -4.24
CA TRP A 120 -2.51 -0.86 -3.05
C TRP A 120 -3.51 0.29 -2.88
N ARG A 121 -3.99 0.83 -3.99
CA ARG A 121 -5.00 1.91 -3.83
C ARG A 121 -6.25 1.35 -3.13
N GLN A 122 -6.57 0.16 -3.52
CA GLN A 122 -7.76 -0.42 -2.86
C GLN A 122 -7.53 -0.59 -1.35
N ILE A 123 -6.31 -0.98 -1.01
CA ILE A 123 -6.02 -1.15 0.44
C ILE A 123 -6.05 0.22 1.13
N LEU A 124 -5.47 1.19 0.51
CA LEU A 124 -5.44 2.52 1.15
C LEU A 124 -6.86 3.09 1.25
N CYS A 125 -7.62 2.94 0.20
CA CYS A 125 -9.01 3.41 0.27
C CYS A 125 -9.79 2.69 1.38
N TYR A 126 -9.57 1.44 1.38
CA TYR A 126 -10.25 0.65 2.43
C TYR A 126 -9.91 1.20 3.82
N ILE A 127 -8.71 1.47 4.09
CA ILE A 127 -8.28 1.86 5.46
C ILE A 127 -8.82 3.27 5.77
N VAL A 128 -8.73 4.18 4.76
CA VAL A 128 -9.18 5.57 5.03
C VAL A 128 -10.70 5.57 5.21
N ARG A 129 -11.40 4.81 4.41
CA ARG A 129 -12.87 4.75 4.59
C ARG A 129 -13.24 4.11 5.93
N ALA A 130 -12.47 3.09 6.24
CA ALA A 130 -12.82 2.37 7.49
C ALA A 130 -12.59 3.28 8.71
N GLU A 131 -11.66 4.15 8.57
CA GLU A 131 -11.37 5.02 9.75
C GLU A 131 -12.43 6.11 9.88
N GLU A 132 -13.32 6.24 8.96
CA GLU A 132 -14.39 7.25 9.07
C GLU A 132 -15.71 6.60 9.51
N GLU A 133 -15.73 5.27 9.41
CA GLU A 133 -17.01 4.60 9.72
C GLU A 133 -17.04 4.15 11.19
N GLU A 134 -18.25 3.87 11.72
CA GLU A 134 -18.42 3.37 13.10
C GLU A 134 -17.89 1.93 13.23
N PRO A 135 -17.19 1.60 14.34
CA PRO A 135 -16.48 0.34 14.56
C PRO A 135 -17.40 -0.89 14.47
N ILE A 136 -18.78 -0.72 14.54
CA ILE A 136 -19.68 -1.89 14.56
C ILE A 136 -19.87 -2.43 13.14
N HIS A 137 -19.44 -1.71 12.15
CA HIS A 137 -19.71 -2.14 10.77
C HIS A 137 -18.43 -2.51 10.03
N TRP A 138 -17.25 -2.68 10.83
CA TRP A 138 -16.06 -2.85 9.95
C TRP A 138 -15.10 -3.84 10.62
N PRO A 139 -14.34 -4.45 9.72
CA PRO A 139 -13.50 -5.50 10.29
C PRO A 139 -12.54 -4.95 11.35
N ALA A 140 -12.37 -5.73 12.43
CA ALA A 140 -11.69 -5.35 13.70
C ALA A 140 -10.17 -5.31 13.49
N TYR A 141 -9.66 -4.44 12.39
CA TYR A 141 -8.20 -4.31 12.56
C TYR A 141 -7.88 -3.17 13.53
N LYS A 142 -6.57 -3.19 13.91
CA LYS A 142 -6.12 -2.14 14.84
C LYS A 142 -4.84 -1.50 14.28
N LEU A 143 -5.01 -0.13 14.33
CA LEU A 143 -3.77 0.56 13.87
C LEU A 143 -2.80 0.69 15.05
N THR A 144 -1.51 0.53 14.73
CA THR A 144 -0.51 0.86 15.77
C THR A 144 -0.47 2.38 16.03
N PRO A 145 0.10 2.73 17.17
CA PRO A 145 0.20 4.18 17.45
C PRO A 145 0.92 4.92 16.31
N ARG A 146 1.94 4.33 15.83
CA ARG A 146 2.66 5.02 14.73
C ARG A 146 1.76 5.14 13.49
N GLN A 147 1.02 4.13 13.17
CA GLN A 147 0.11 4.20 12.01
C GLN A 147 -0.98 5.25 12.22
N GLU A 148 -1.43 5.37 13.46
CA GLU A 148 -2.48 6.37 13.73
C GLU A 148 -1.93 7.79 13.50
N ILE A 149 -0.73 7.92 13.92
CA ILE A 149 -0.13 9.26 13.76
C ILE A 149 0.10 9.53 12.27
N SER A 150 0.65 8.60 11.58
CA SER A 150 1.00 8.85 10.17
C SER A 150 -0.26 9.07 9.32
N ILE A 151 -1.35 8.30 9.61
CA ILE A 151 -2.53 8.50 8.76
C ILE A 151 -3.16 9.87 9.07
N GLN A 152 -3.06 10.33 10.29
CA GLN A 152 -3.58 11.68 10.59
C GLN A 152 -2.75 12.75 9.87
N ILE A 153 -1.45 12.57 9.90
CA ILE A 153 -0.59 13.53 9.18
C ILE A 153 -0.95 13.50 7.69
N LEU A 154 -1.11 12.34 7.18
CA LEU A 154 -1.46 12.22 5.76
C LEU A 154 -2.81 12.92 5.47
N ARG A 155 -3.75 12.72 6.30
CA ARG A 155 -5.06 13.34 6.07
C ARG A 155 -4.97 14.87 6.11
N GLU A 156 -4.20 15.26 7.04
CA GLU A 156 -4.05 16.73 7.12
C GLU A 156 -3.36 17.27 5.87
N SER A 157 -2.31 16.63 5.44
CA SER A 157 -1.63 17.08 4.22
C SER A 157 -2.57 17.08 3.00
N ILE A 158 -3.42 16.10 2.94
CA ILE A 158 -4.37 16.04 1.79
C ILE A 158 -5.38 17.18 1.89
N ARG A 159 -5.85 17.43 3.12
CA ARG A 159 -6.84 18.52 3.28
C ARG A 159 -6.21 19.88 2.92
N GLU A 160 -4.95 20.00 3.34
CA GLU A 160 -4.27 21.28 3.03
C GLU A 160 -4.08 21.41 1.51
N PHE A 161 -3.66 20.33 0.89
CA PHE A 161 -3.50 20.40 -0.57
C PHE A 161 -4.83 20.72 -1.27
N GLN A 162 -5.85 20.07 -0.84
CA GLN A 162 -7.17 20.31 -1.46
C GLN A 162 -7.61 21.76 -1.25
N ALA A 163 -7.54 22.22 -0.03
CA ALA A 163 -7.94 23.61 0.25
C ALA A 163 -7.15 24.59 -0.62
N TRP A 164 -5.88 24.32 -0.72
CA TRP A 164 -5.05 25.23 -1.56
C TRP A 164 -5.51 25.16 -3.02
N LYS A 165 -5.72 23.96 -3.50
CA LYS A 165 -6.15 23.84 -4.92
C LYS A 165 -7.47 24.58 -5.15
N HIS A 166 -8.39 24.47 -4.23
CA HIS A 166 -9.67 25.19 -4.39
C HIS A 166 -9.45 26.71 -4.40
N ALA A 167 -8.63 27.20 -3.48
CA ALA A 167 -8.35 28.65 -3.45
C ALA A 167 -7.68 29.11 -4.77
N GLU A 168 -6.81 28.32 -5.25
CA GLU A 168 -6.15 28.69 -6.52
C GLU A 168 -7.15 28.71 -7.68
N ASP A 169 -8.01 27.67 -7.71
CA ASP A 169 -9.01 27.63 -8.80
C ASP A 169 -9.98 28.81 -8.69
N ALA A 170 -10.38 29.23 -7.46
CA ALA A 170 -11.28 30.39 -7.28
C ALA A 170 -10.62 31.68 -7.78
N GLU A 171 -9.36 31.87 -7.48
CA GLU A 171 -8.63 33.08 -7.97
C GLU A 171 -8.54 33.08 -9.50
N ARG A 172 -8.39 31.97 -10.06
CA ARG A 172 -8.30 31.87 -11.53
C ARG A 172 -9.66 32.17 -12.19
N ASP A 173 -10.75 31.67 -11.53
CA ASP A 173 -12.11 31.91 -12.07
C ASP A 173 -12.55 33.36 -11.82
N GLY A 174 -12.06 34.06 -10.81
CA GLY A 174 -12.37 35.47 -10.49
C GLY A 174 -11.54 36.44 -11.34
N SER A 175 -10.49 35.98 -12.05
CA SER A 175 -9.61 36.83 -12.88
C SER A 175 -9.91 36.59 -14.37
N ASN A 176 -11.21 35.93 -14.79
CA ASN A 176 -11.54 35.72 -16.22
C ASN A 176 -12.93 36.29 -16.52
N GLY A 177 -13.32 37.64 -16.44
CA GLY A 177 -14.02 38.41 -17.50
C GLY A 177 -13.10 38.74 -18.67
N GLU A 178 -12.07 37.95 -19.10
CA GLU A 178 -11.60 38.24 -20.47
C GLU A 178 -11.16 36.92 -21.13
N GLU A 179 -12.14 36.17 -21.77
CA GLU A 179 -12.10 35.21 -22.88
C GLU A 179 -10.66 34.98 -23.38
N GLU A 180 -9.82 34.23 -22.61
CA GLU A 180 -8.54 33.77 -23.20
C GLU A 180 -8.74 32.43 -23.91
N GLU A 181 -9.13 32.46 -25.25
CA GLU A 181 -8.78 31.64 -26.43
C GLU A 181 -7.86 30.48 -26.05
N ASP A 182 -8.49 29.27 -25.77
CA ASP A 182 -8.17 27.84 -26.00
C ASP A 182 -6.76 27.67 -26.59
N LYS A 183 -5.68 27.98 -25.78
CA LYS A 183 -4.40 27.34 -26.18
C LYS A 183 -4.28 25.96 -25.54
N GLU A 184 -4.89 24.90 -26.18
CA GLU A 184 -4.55 23.45 -26.14
C GLU A 184 -3.06 23.22 -25.87
N GLY A 185 -2.44 23.84 -24.84
CA GLY A 185 -1.05 23.55 -24.43
C GLY A 185 -1.02 22.87 -23.07
N GLU A 186 -0.98 21.50 -22.96
CA GLU A 186 -0.54 20.60 -21.87
C GLU A 186 -0.31 21.37 -20.56
N TRP A 187 -1.36 21.85 -19.90
CA TRP A 187 -1.35 22.43 -18.54
C TRP A 187 -0.18 21.91 -17.71
N GLU A 188 1.02 22.44 -17.88
CA GLU A 188 2.20 22.04 -17.05
C GLU A 188 1.96 22.41 -15.59
N GLU A 189 1.72 21.40 -14.72
CA GLU A 189 1.62 21.59 -13.25
C GLU A 189 2.63 22.64 -12.76
N SER A 190 2.02 23.72 -11.98
CA SER A 190 2.92 24.76 -11.42
C SER A 190 3.94 24.15 -10.45
N ASP A 191 5.15 24.77 -10.28
CA ASP A 191 6.19 24.32 -9.34
C ASP A 191 5.63 24.19 -7.91
N GLU A 192 4.72 25.09 -7.63
CA GLU A 192 4.14 25.00 -6.27
C GLU A 192 3.25 23.77 -6.11
N GLU A 193 2.45 23.47 -7.17
CA GLU A 193 1.64 22.24 -7.09
C GLU A 193 2.51 20.99 -6.93
N ILE A 194 3.57 20.97 -7.66
CA ILE A 194 4.47 19.79 -7.58
C ILE A 194 5.04 19.69 -6.16
N LYS A 195 5.43 20.82 -5.61
CA LYS A 195 6.00 20.79 -4.25
C LYS A 195 4.95 20.31 -3.22
N ARG A 196 3.82 20.80 -3.30
CA ARG A 196 2.79 20.41 -2.30
C ARG A 196 2.40 18.94 -2.48
N MET A 197 2.28 18.59 -3.78
CA MET A 197 1.96 17.17 -4.02
C MET A 197 3.10 16.27 -3.52
N LYS A 198 4.30 16.71 -3.65
CA LYS A 198 5.43 15.92 -3.12
C LYS A 198 5.31 15.70 -1.62
N LYS A 199 4.81 16.73 -0.95
CA LYS A 199 4.60 16.53 0.50
C LYS A 199 3.56 15.44 0.77
N VAL A 200 2.48 15.43 0.01
CA VAL A 200 1.46 14.38 0.22
C VAL A 200 2.07 13.00 -0.13
N GLN A 201 2.90 13.03 -1.23
CA GLN A 201 3.55 11.75 -1.60
C GLN A 201 4.43 11.23 -0.46
N ARG A 202 5.22 12.10 0.14
CA ARG A 202 6.07 11.70 1.26
C ARG A 202 5.23 11.12 2.41
N ASP A 203 4.05 11.79 2.75
CA ASP A 203 3.23 11.31 3.89
C ASP A 203 2.55 9.97 3.55
N VAL A 204 2.19 9.83 2.20
CA VAL A 204 1.58 8.53 1.84
C VAL A 204 2.65 7.44 1.96
N LEU A 205 3.90 7.69 1.46
CA LEU A 205 4.97 6.71 1.60
C LEU A 205 5.22 6.34 3.06
N GLN A 206 5.23 7.40 3.92
CA GLN A 206 5.46 7.10 5.36
C GLN A 206 4.35 6.23 5.92
N PHE A 207 3.16 6.56 5.56
CA PHE A 207 2.04 5.75 6.08
C PHE A 207 2.15 4.30 5.57
N CYS A 208 2.48 4.10 4.28
CA CYS A 208 2.63 2.73 3.74
C CYS A 208 3.73 1.97 4.47
N ILE A 209 4.90 2.65 4.72
CA ILE A 209 6.00 1.99 5.45
C ILE A 209 5.54 1.59 6.86
N ASP A 210 4.73 2.44 7.49
CA ASP A 210 4.24 2.11 8.85
C ASP A 210 3.26 0.93 8.81
N LEU A 211 2.51 0.83 7.66
CA LEU A 211 1.61 -0.33 7.55
C LEU A 211 2.42 -1.63 7.47
N LEU A 212 3.56 -1.51 6.80
CA LEU A 212 4.39 -2.73 6.65
C LEU A 212 5.05 -3.10 7.98
N ASP A 213 5.28 -2.12 8.80
CA ASP A 213 5.97 -2.36 10.09
C ASP A 213 4.93 -2.61 11.19
N HIS A 214 4.19 -3.66 11.06
CA HIS A 214 3.15 -4.02 12.05
C HIS A 214 3.50 -5.37 12.69
N PRO A 215 3.58 -5.35 13.96
CA PRO A 215 3.79 -6.65 14.63
C PRO A 215 2.47 -7.44 14.73
N LEU A 216 2.48 -8.63 14.08
CA LEU A 216 1.24 -9.46 14.06
C LEU A 216 1.10 -10.27 15.35
N GLN A 217 1.14 -9.66 16.52
CA GLN A 217 1.02 -10.28 17.85
C GLN A 217 0.15 -11.53 17.80
N ASP A 218 -1.10 -11.57 18.37
CA ASP A 218 -1.89 -12.81 18.55
C ASP A 218 -2.77 -13.07 17.32
N ARG A 219 -3.08 -11.92 16.55
CA ARG A 219 -4.00 -12.14 15.40
C ARG A 219 -3.46 -11.40 14.17
N GLU A 220 -3.42 -12.18 13.06
CA GLU A 220 -2.80 -11.63 11.84
C GLU A 220 -3.68 -10.52 11.22
N TYR A 221 -5.02 -10.57 11.49
CA TYR A 221 -5.90 -9.64 10.76
C TYR A 221 -6.10 -8.36 11.58
N GLU A 222 -5.25 -8.26 12.61
CA GLU A 222 -5.20 -6.94 13.28
C GLU A 222 -4.40 -5.94 12.43
N SER A 223 -3.76 -6.47 11.50
CA SER A 223 -3.05 -5.57 10.56
C SER A 223 -4.02 -5.03 9.51
N ALA A 224 -4.06 -3.67 9.44
CA ALA A 224 -4.99 -3.05 8.45
C ALA A 224 -4.63 -3.47 7.02
N MET A 225 -3.35 -3.63 6.78
CA MET A 225 -2.93 -4.06 5.42
C MET A 225 -3.46 -5.46 5.10
N ILE A 226 -3.28 -6.38 6.05
CA ILE A 226 -3.74 -7.76 5.77
C ILE A 226 -5.28 -7.79 5.69
N SER A 227 -5.91 -6.96 6.59
CA SER A 227 -7.38 -6.93 6.53
C SER A 227 -7.85 -6.41 5.15
N GLY A 228 -7.21 -5.39 4.67
CA GLY A 228 -7.58 -4.88 3.34
C GLY A 228 -7.35 -5.93 2.24
N LEU A 229 -6.29 -6.63 2.31
CA LEU A 229 -6.02 -7.66 1.29
C LEU A 229 -7.07 -8.77 1.30
N VAL A 230 -7.55 -9.03 2.45
CA VAL A 230 -8.58 -10.12 2.55
C VAL A 230 -9.85 -9.68 1.80
N VAL A 231 -10.17 -8.42 1.94
CA VAL A 231 -11.41 -7.93 1.28
C VAL A 231 -11.29 -8.09 -0.24
N LEU A 232 -10.07 -8.05 -0.68
CA LEU A 232 -9.88 -8.17 -2.14
C LEU A 232 -10.11 -9.60 -2.61
N GLY A 233 -10.31 -10.50 -1.67
CA GLY A 233 -10.52 -11.92 -2.02
C GLY A 233 -12.00 -12.22 -2.27
N LEU A 234 -12.82 -11.17 -2.08
CA LEU A 234 -14.27 -11.40 -2.24
C LEU A 234 -14.63 -11.32 -3.73
N ARG A 235 -15.49 -12.31 -4.20
CA ARG A 235 -16.00 -12.28 -5.60
C ARG A 235 -17.38 -11.62 -5.66
N ASP A 236 -17.78 -11.34 -6.95
CA ASP A 236 -19.10 -10.68 -7.15
C ASP A 236 -20.25 -11.68 -6.94
N ASP A 237 -20.01 -13.01 -7.03
CA ASP A 237 -21.13 -13.99 -6.96
C ASP A 237 -21.10 -14.77 -5.66
N GLU A 238 -20.92 -14.05 -4.46
CA GLU A 238 -21.04 -14.57 -3.08
C GLU A 238 -19.93 -15.59 -2.77
N GLY A 239 -18.88 -15.69 -3.63
CA GLY A 239 -17.77 -16.66 -3.37
C GLY A 239 -16.44 -15.93 -3.16
N TRP A 240 -15.38 -16.77 -2.95
CA TRP A 240 -14.02 -16.26 -2.70
C TRP A 240 -13.13 -16.57 -3.91
N LEU A 241 -12.18 -15.63 -4.04
CA LEU A 241 -11.19 -15.94 -5.09
C LEU A 241 -10.37 -17.17 -4.71
N ASP A 242 -10.06 -17.98 -5.76
CA ASP A 242 -9.15 -19.12 -5.46
C ASP A 242 -7.69 -18.66 -5.44
N ALA A 243 -6.82 -19.59 -5.02
CA ALA A 243 -5.40 -19.23 -4.80
C ALA A 243 -4.75 -18.72 -6.10
N GLU A 244 -5.14 -19.29 -7.24
CA GLU A 244 -4.54 -18.89 -8.55
C GLU A 244 -4.87 -17.44 -8.89
N ASP A 245 -6.04 -17.10 -8.58
CA ASP A 245 -6.45 -15.74 -8.98
C ASP A 245 -6.06 -14.70 -7.92
N TYR A 246 -5.71 -15.25 -6.74
CA TYR A 246 -5.48 -14.22 -5.70
C TYR A 246 -3.98 -13.98 -5.51
N THR A 247 -3.15 -14.94 -5.66
CA THR A 247 -1.71 -14.81 -5.35
C THR A 247 -1.07 -13.66 -6.14
N PRO A 248 -1.58 -13.33 -7.38
CA PRO A 248 -1.01 -12.16 -8.06
C PRO A 248 -1.21 -10.87 -7.25
N LYS A 249 -2.27 -10.74 -6.48
CA LYS A 249 -2.42 -9.55 -5.60
C LYS A 249 -1.33 -9.51 -4.52
N TYR A 250 -0.97 -10.73 -3.96
CA TYR A 250 0.17 -10.75 -3.00
C TYR A 250 1.47 -10.34 -3.68
N SER A 251 1.60 -10.79 -4.93
CA SER A 251 2.83 -10.42 -5.64
C SER A 251 2.91 -8.90 -5.85
N ALA A 252 1.75 -8.38 -6.22
CA ALA A 252 1.73 -6.91 -6.38
C ALA A 252 2.08 -6.19 -5.07
N ALA A 253 1.53 -6.68 -3.96
CA ALA A 253 1.82 -6.04 -2.66
C ALA A 253 3.32 -6.15 -2.33
N ILE A 254 3.91 -7.31 -2.62
CA ILE A 254 5.33 -7.53 -2.27
C ILE A 254 6.20 -6.63 -3.15
N LYS A 255 5.90 -6.64 -4.46
CA LYS A 255 6.74 -5.84 -5.39
C LYS A 255 6.70 -4.36 -5.02
N LEU A 256 5.52 -3.78 -4.77
CA LEU A 256 5.49 -2.33 -4.47
C LEU A 256 6.02 -2.03 -3.07
N ALA A 257 5.85 -2.99 -2.16
CA ALA A 257 6.48 -2.78 -0.81
C ALA A 257 8.00 -2.64 -0.94
N ARG A 258 8.57 -3.49 -1.73
CA ARG A 258 10.04 -3.38 -1.89
C ARG A 258 10.42 -2.05 -2.55
N LEU A 259 9.65 -1.73 -3.57
CA LEU A 259 9.92 -0.43 -4.21
C LEU A 259 9.79 0.73 -3.20
N MET A 260 8.81 0.71 -2.36
CA MET A 260 8.61 1.78 -1.36
C MET A 260 9.74 1.80 -0.33
N VAL A 261 10.29 0.64 0.01
CA VAL A 261 11.43 0.60 0.95
C VAL A 261 12.63 1.33 0.32
N VAL A 262 12.79 1.09 -0.93
CA VAL A 262 13.92 1.78 -1.59
C VAL A 262 13.64 3.29 -1.63
N GLN A 263 12.40 3.56 -2.00
CA GLN A 263 12.04 5.00 -2.04
C GLN A 263 12.16 5.65 -0.66
N GLU A 264 11.79 4.98 0.39
CA GLU A 264 11.94 5.53 1.76
C GLU A 264 13.41 5.76 2.11
N ALA A 265 14.21 4.86 1.74
CA ALA A 265 15.64 5.04 2.04
C ALA A 265 16.20 6.25 1.28
N TYR A 266 15.76 6.34 0.08
CA TYR A 266 16.22 7.50 -0.72
C TYR A 266 15.80 8.83 -0.07
N GLU A 267 14.49 8.93 0.32
CA GLU A 267 14.02 10.21 0.90
C GLU A 267 14.69 10.49 2.25
N ARG A 268 15.02 9.44 3.01
CA ARG A 268 15.70 9.66 4.31
C ARG A 268 17.13 10.18 4.08
N LYS A 269 17.70 9.58 3.09
CA LYS A 269 19.09 10.03 2.84
C LYS A 269 19.09 11.48 2.32
N GLU A 270 18.21 11.83 1.46
CA GLU A 270 18.14 13.23 0.96
C GLU A 270 17.87 14.21 2.10
N GLU A 271 16.99 13.81 2.97
CA GLU A 271 16.71 14.69 4.13
C GLU A 271 17.94 14.84 5.03
N ALA A 272 18.62 13.74 5.22
CA ALA A 272 19.82 13.81 6.08
C ALA A 272 20.91 14.68 5.43
N MET A 273 21.00 14.53 4.13
CA MET A 273 22.02 15.35 3.43
C MET A 273 21.66 16.84 3.52
N GLU A 274 20.38 17.14 3.35
CA GLU A 274 19.95 18.55 3.47
C GLU A 274 20.22 19.09 4.88
N LEU A 275 19.92 18.32 5.87
CA LEU A 275 20.16 18.80 7.26
C LEU A 275 21.67 18.99 7.51
N LEU A 276 22.42 18.06 7.01
CA LEU A 276 23.88 18.19 7.20
C LEU A 276 24.40 19.45 6.48
N GLN A 277 23.94 19.62 5.32
CA GLN A 277 24.36 20.85 4.59
C GLN A 277 23.96 22.10 5.35
N GLU A 278 22.75 22.08 5.84
CA GLU A 278 22.30 23.24 6.63
C GLU A 278 23.17 23.43 7.89
N ARG A 279 23.50 22.41 8.55
CA ARG A 279 24.33 22.50 9.75
C ARG A 279 25.71 23.10 9.43
N TYR A 280 26.30 22.72 8.33
CA TYR A 280 27.64 23.23 8.00
C TYR A 280 27.54 24.69 7.50
N SER A 281 26.48 24.94 6.76
CA SER A 281 26.28 26.36 6.38
C SER A 281 26.15 27.26 7.60
N THR A 282 25.47 26.83 8.63
CA THR A 282 25.32 27.63 9.86
C THR A 282 26.66 27.80 10.58
N GLN A 283 27.57 26.90 10.37
CA GLN A 283 28.89 26.98 11.03
C GLN A 283 29.92 27.62 10.11
N GLN A 284 29.46 28.33 8.99
CA GLN A 284 30.27 29.00 7.95
C GLN A 284 31.37 28.09 7.41
N GLN A 285 31.18 26.82 7.54
CA GLN A 285 32.07 25.82 6.92
C GLN A 285 31.37 25.19 5.70
N GLY A 286 32.15 25.03 4.49
CA GLY A 286 31.59 24.32 3.31
C GLY A 286 31.80 22.81 3.41
N ILE A 287 30.68 22.06 3.14
CA ILE A 287 30.90 20.60 3.08
C ILE A 287 30.72 20.16 1.61
N SER A 288 31.79 19.47 1.17
CA SER A 288 31.67 18.93 -0.20
C SER A 288 30.63 17.79 -0.27
N GLN A 289 30.07 17.58 -1.46
CA GLN A 289 29.11 16.47 -1.67
C GLN A 289 29.72 15.12 -1.28
N ASP A 290 30.95 14.89 -1.42
CA ASP A 290 31.63 13.61 -1.10
C ASP A 290 31.75 13.41 0.42
N LYS A 291 31.97 14.46 1.08
CA LYS A 291 32.06 14.34 2.55
C LYS A 291 30.67 14.11 3.17
N SER A 292 29.61 14.74 2.52
CA SER A 292 28.24 14.51 3.02
C SER A 292 27.81 13.05 2.81
N ARG A 293 28.25 12.50 1.74
CA ARG A 293 27.90 11.08 1.46
C ARG A 293 28.52 10.16 2.52
N TRP A 294 29.72 10.44 3.04
CA TRP A 294 30.40 9.55 4.01
C TRP A 294 29.82 9.73 5.41
N GLU A 295 29.13 10.84 5.59
CA GLU A 295 28.67 11.10 6.98
C GLU A 295 27.21 10.68 7.16
N THR A 296 26.57 10.47 5.94
CA THR A 296 25.18 9.98 6.07
C THR A 296 25.16 8.47 5.82
N SER A 297 24.13 7.88 6.47
CA SER A 297 24.00 6.41 6.25
C SER A 297 23.84 6.11 4.75
N SER A 298 24.47 5.01 4.34
CA SER A 298 24.31 4.61 2.93
C SER A 298 22.91 4.06 2.66
N TYR A 299 22.62 4.04 1.35
CA TYR A 299 21.30 3.46 1.00
C TYR A 299 21.20 2.01 1.48
N TYR A 300 22.32 1.31 1.31
CA TYR A 300 22.29 -0.10 1.76
C TYR A 300 21.93 -0.21 3.25
N HIS A 301 22.54 0.60 4.03
CA HIS A 301 22.28 0.47 5.49
C HIS A 301 20.83 0.81 5.82
N LEU A 302 20.33 1.86 5.23
CA LEU A 302 18.92 2.23 5.52
C LEU A 302 17.97 1.12 5.04
N ILE A 303 18.24 0.63 3.88
CA ILE A 303 17.36 -0.45 3.35
C ILE A 303 17.53 -1.72 4.20
N SER A 304 18.75 -2.03 4.50
CA SER A 304 18.97 -3.25 5.31
C SER A 304 18.22 -3.17 6.64
N ARG A 305 18.23 -2.07 7.24
CA ARG A 305 17.51 -1.93 8.52
C ARG A 305 16.01 -2.18 8.34
N MET A 306 15.44 -1.63 7.31
CA MET A 306 13.98 -1.83 7.11
C MET A 306 13.67 -3.26 6.67
N VAL A 307 14.52 -3.82 5.79
CA VAL A 307 14.28 -5.20 5.32
C VAL A 307 14.33 -6.18 6.52
N LYS A 308 15.26 -5.97 7.39
CA LYS A 308 15.37 -6.88 8.56
C LYS A 308 14.19 -6.68 9.52
N LYS A 309 13.77 -5.50 9.47
CA LYS A 309 12.70 -5.20 10.46
C LYS A 309 11.35 -5.77 10.00
N PHE A 310 11.00 -5.60 8.62
CA PHE A 310 9.61 -6.02 8.39
C PHE A 310 9.46 -6.60 6.98
N MET A 311 10.63 -6.94 6.26
CA MET A 311 10.43 -7.41 4.87
C MET A 311 10.89 -8.86 4.73
N THR A 312 11.32 -9.56 5.86
CA THR A 312 11.84 -10.93 5.67
C THR A 312 10.90 -11.93 6.36
N MET A 313 11.00 -13.25 5.99
CA MET A 313 10.12 -14.34 6.47
C MET A 313 10.59 -14.83 7.84
N SER A 314 11.67 -14.41 8.30
CA SER A 314 12.14 -14.91 9.60
C SER A 314 12.21 -13.74 10.61
N PRO A 315 11.28 -13.84 11.55
CA PRO A 315 11.23 -12.68 12.45
C PRO A 315 12.38 -12.70 13.46
N GLY A 316 13.35 -13.71 13.27
CA GLY A 316 14.27 -13.82 14.41
C GLY A 316 13.54 -13.85 15.75
N ASP A 317 13.82 -12.90 16.68
CA ASP A 317 13.19 -12.85 18.03
C ASP A 317 12.03 -11.85 18.04
N ARG A 318 11.59 -11.34 16.90
CA ARG A 318 10.48 -10.35 16.85
C ARG A 318 9.19 -11.04 16.42
N ASP A 319 8.09 -10.23 16.69
CA ASP A 319 6.80 -10.75 16.18
C ASP A 319 6.76 -10.71 14.64
N PRO A 320 6.00 -11.70 14.07
CA PRO A 320 5.86 -11.66 12.60
C PRO A 320 5.21 -10.37 12.12
N THR A 321 5.52 -10.05 10.79
CA THR A 321 4.97 -8.83 10.18
C THR A 321 4.04 -9.22 9.02
N PRO A 322 3.34 -8.20 8.52
CA PRO A 322 2.44 -8.48 7.40
C PRO A 322 3.20 -9.09 6.20
N MET A 323 4.38 -8.68 5.92
CA MET A 323 5.11 -9.21 4.75
C MET A 323 5.44 -10.69 4.93
N GLN A 324 5.73 -10.99 6.16
CA GLN A 324 5.98 -12.44 6.39
C GLN A 324 4.73 -13.25 6.13
N TRP A 325 3.65 -12.82 6.69
CA TRP A 325 2.39 -13.55 6.46
C TRP A 325 2.06 -13.64 4.97
N ILE A 326 2.30 -12.54 4.25
CA ILE A 326 1.94 -12.51 2.81
C ILE A 326 2.86 -13.45 2.05
N PHE A 327 4.19 -13.50 2.34
CA PHE A 327 5.09 -14.46 1.68
C PHE A 327 4.63 -15.91 1.90
N GLN A 328 4.24 -16.17 3.14
CA GLN A 328 3.87 -17.57 3.45
C GLN A 328 2.55 -17.94 2.75
N ALA A 329 1.66 -16.96 2.77
CA ALA A 329 0.36 -17.27 2.14
C ALA A 329 0.53 -17.46 0.63
N ARG A 330 1.34 -16.64 0.11
CA ARG A 330 1.58 -16.78 -1.35
C ARG A 330 2.27 -18.10 -1.68
N LEU A 331 3.32 -18.46 -0.91
CA LEU A 331 4.01 -19.74 -1.15
C LEU A 331 3.04 -20.92 -1.02
N TYR A 332 2.22 -20.79 -0.05
CA TYR A 332 1.24 -21.89 0.11
C TYR A 332 0.29 -21.96 -1.10
N GLY A 333 -0.20 -20.77 -1.50
CA GLY A 333 -1.10 -20.77 -2.68
C GLY A 333 -0.44 -21.42 -3.90
N PHE A 334 0.86 -21.14 -4.07
CA PHE A 334 1.57 -21.76 -5.21
C PHE A 334 1.68 -23.28 -5.03
N LYS A 335 1.92 -23.70 -3.82
CA LYS A 335 2.02 -25.15 -3.57
C LYS A 335 0.70 -25.86 -3.89
N ILE A 336 -0.39 -25.27 -3.52
CA ILE A 336 -1.68 -25.92 -3.80
C ILE A 336 -1.90 -25.98 -5.32
N ARG A 337 -1.46 -24.97 -6.01
CA ARG A 337 -1.62 -24.99 -7.49
C ARG A 337 -0.83 -26.14 -8.11
N TYR A 338 0.35 -26.40 -7.55
CA TYR A 338 1.23 -27.38 -8.21
C TYR A 338 0.91 -28.79 -7.72
N THR A 339 0.26 -28.94 -6.57
CA THR A 339 0.04 -30.29 -6.00
C THR A 339 -1.41 -30.73 -6.28
N THR A 340 -2.38 -29.82 -6.67
CA THR A 340 -3.80 -30.17 -6.84
C THR A 340 -4.10 -30.35 -8.33
N THR A 341 -3.02 -30.33 -9.35
CA THR A 341 -3.22 -30.77 -10.74
C THR A 341 -2.64 -32.17 -10.91
N ALA A 342 -2.70 -33.14 -9.94
CA ALA A 342 -2.43 -34.56 -10.30
C ALA A 342 -3.54 -35.45 -9.76
N GLU A 343 -4.78 -34.90 -9.51
CA GLU A 343 -5.85 -35.92 -9.32
C GLU A 343 -7.11 -35.47 -10.04
N GLY A 344 -7.05 -35.27 -11.40
CA GLY A 344 -8.30 -35.59 -12.14
C GLY A 344 -8.19 -35.12 -13.59
N CYS A 345 -7.22 -35.69 -14.35
CA CYS A 345 -7.58 -35.80 -15.78
C CYS A 345 -7.67 -37.28 -16.17
N ILE A 346 -8.80 -37.92 -15.79
CA ILE A 346 -9.07 -39.13 -16.60
C ILE A 346 -9.51 -38.69 -18.01
N GLN A 347 -8.53 -38.71 -19.05
CA GLN A 347 -8.87 -38.92 -20.47
C GLN A 347 -9.94 -40.01 -20.64
#